data_AF-A0A838EYQ0-F1
#
_entry.id   AF-A0A838EYQ0-F1
#
_cell.length_a   1.000
_cell.length_b   1.000
_cell.length_c   1.000
_cell.angle_alpha   90.00
_cell.angle_beta   90.00
_cell.angle_gamma   90.00
#
_symmetry.space_group_name_H-M   'P 1'
#
loop_
_entity.id
_entity.type
_entity.pdbx_description
1 polymer ?
#
loop_
_entity_poly.entity_id
_entity_poly.type
_entity_poly.pdbx_seq_one_letter_code
_entity_poly.pdbx_strand_id
1 'polypeptide(L)'
;KGTVQNIFNLDNFVSRATNSAPGFGSLKVTIQKFYRINGDATQLKGVIPDIELPDPYAEIPSGEKEDKYAIGWDEISKANYETWSAHYNLPALKAHSQNRISSSSPFQLIAEQADDYKIRSQHSMYSLNYKRYSGEQNELDEKQKKYDAITSDTALVAVSNLKVDLSKVNSDSTRVARNDQFLKNLKKDVYLNEAAKVVMEMK
;
A
#
# COMPACT_ATOMS: atom_id res chain seq x y z
N LYS A 1 -6.89 7.77 4.06
CA LYS A 1 -7.81 8.71 3.36
C LYS A 1 -9.20 8.59 3.95
N GLY A 2 -9.61 9.56 4.76
CA GLY A 2 -10.86 9.54 5.54
C GLY A 2 -11.99 10.41 4.97
N THR A 3 -11.91 10.83 3.70
CA THR A 3 -12.83 11.82 3.12
C THR A 3 -13.45 11.37 1.80
N VAL A 4 -14.69 11.80 1.56
CA VAL A 4 -15.40 11.64 0.27
C VAL A 4 -15.31 12.94 -0.51
N GLN A 5 -14.97 12.81 -1.78
CA GLN A 5 -14.89 13.93 -2.72
C GLN A 5 -16.01 13.79 -3.74
N ASN A 6 -16.74 14.88 -3.98
CA ASN A 6 -17.72 14.97 -5.05
C ASN A 6 -17.23 15.91 -6.15
N ILE A 7 -17.63 15.63 -7.39
CA ILE A 7 -17.27 16.42 -8.57
C ILE A 7 -18.52 17.15 -9.05
N PHE A 8 -18.45 18.48 -9.09
CA PHE A 8 -19.50 19.35 -9.58
C PHE A 8 -19.11 19.89 -10.96
N ASN A 9 -19.92 19.59 -11.99
CA ASN A 9 -19.74 20.23 -13.28
C ASN A 9 -20.25 21.69 -13.20
N LEU A 10 -19.39 22.64 -13.54
CA LEU A 10 -19.69 24.07 -13.47
C LEU A 10 -20.68 24.50 -14.56
N ASP A 11 -20.78 23.76 -15.66
CA ASP A 11 -21.75 24.00 -16.74
C ASP A 11 -23.20 23.94 -16.24
N ASN A 12 -23.47 23.16 -15.20
CA ASN A 12 -24.81 23.01 -14.62
C ASN A 12 -25.31 24.27 -13.90
N PHE A 13 -24.40 25.18 -13.54
CA PHE A 13 -24.71 26.39 -12.77
C PHE A 13 -24.80 27.65 -13.65
N VAL A 14 -24.52 27.54 -14.96
CA VAL A 14 -24.56 28.65 -15.91
C VAL A 14 -25.84 28.58 -16.76
N SER A 15 -26.50 29.71 -16.94
CA SER A 15 -27.73 29.81 -17.75
C SER A 15 -27.48 29.40 -19.20
N ARG A 16 -28.39 28.62 -19.80
CA ARG A 16 -28.35 28.22 -21.22
C ARG A 16 -28.30 29.40 -22.20
N ALA A 17 -28.59 30.62 -21.74
CA ALA A 17 -28.53 31.84 -22.55
C ALA A 17 -27.10 32.29 -22.92
N THR A 18 -26.06 31.76 -22.27
CA THR A 18 -24.64 32.07 -22.54
C THR A 18 -23.87 30.91 -23.20
N ASN A 19 -24.58 29.93 -23.79
CA ASN A 19 -24.07 28.64 -24.30
C ASN A 19 -23.14 28.70 -25.53
N SER A 20 -22.48 29.82 -25.78
CA SER A 20 -21.47 29.96 -26.85
C SER A 20 -20.04 29.78 -26.33
N ALA A 21 -19.84 29.62 -25.03
CA ALA A 21 -18.53 29.49 -24.39
C ALA A 21 -18.07 28.02 -24.29
N PRO A 22 -16.76 27.73 -24.38
CA PRO A 22 -16.22 26.40 -24.06
C PRO A 22 -16.55 26.03 -22.60
N GLY A 23 -16.74 24.73 -22.33
CA GLY A 23 -17.18 24.23 -21.02
C GLY A 23 -16.33 24.75 -19.86
N PHE A 24 -17.00 25.12 -18.77
CA PHE A 24 -16.43 25.79 -17.60
C PHE A 24 -15.60 24.87 -16.70
N GLY A 25 -15.56 23.57 -17.01
CA GLY A 25 -14.79 22.57 -16.27
C GLY A 25 -15.54 22.02 -15.05
N SER A 26 -14.81 21.49 -14.07
CA SER A 26 -15.41 20.84 -12.90
C SER A 26 -14.64 21.15 -11.62
N LEU A 27 -15.39 21.20 -10.51
CA LEU A 27 -14.86 21.42 -9.18
C LEU A 27 -14.93 20.13 -8.36
N LYS A 28 -13.81 19.72 -7.76
CA LYS A 28 -13.76 18.57 -6.85
C LYS A 28 -13.70 19.07 -5.41
N VAL A 29 -14.72 18.77 -4.61
CA VAL A 29 -14.85 19.27 -3.23
C VAL A 29 -15.01 18.11 -2.26
N THR A 30 -14.37 18.22 -1.09
CA THR A 30 -14.60 17.31 0.03
C THR A 30 -15.94 17.62 0.68
N ILE A 31 -16.85 16.65 0.72
CA ILE A 31 -18.22 16.84 1.23
C ILE A 31 -18.52 16.08 2.51
N GLN A 32 -17.77 15.00 2.79
CA GLN A 32 -18.04 14.10 3.92
C GLN A 32 -16.74 13.51 4.49
N LYS A 33 -16.83 13.08 5.75
CA LYS A 33 -15.80 12.31 6.47
C LYS A 33 -16.31 10.90 6.76
N PHE A 34 -15.40 9.94 6.81
CA PHE A 34 -15.64 8.57 7.25
C PHE A 34 -15.21 8.38 8.70
N TYR A 35 -16.06 7.70 9.45
CA TYR A 35 -15.78 7.26 10.81
C TYR A 35 -15.97 5.74 10.90
N ARG A 36 -15.12 5.09 11.68
CA ARG A 36 -15.22 3.67 12.01
C ARG A 36 -16.43 3.46 12.94
N ILE A 37 -16.90 2.21 13.03
CA ILE A 37 -18.04 1.85 13.90
C ILE A 37 -17.82 2.22 15.38
N ASN A 38 -16.56 2.31 15.80
CA ASN A 38 -16.16 2.70 17.15
C ASN A 38 -16.11 4.23 17.37
N GLY A 39 -16.34 5.05 16.34
CA GLY A 39 -16.34 6.51 16.41
C GLY A 39 -15.08 7.18 15.84
N ASP A 40 -13.98 6.45 15.67
CA ASP A 40 -12.70 7.01 15.24
C ASP A 40 -12.69 7.39 13.76
N ALA A 41 -12.15 8.56 13.41
CA ALA A 41 -11.79 8.85 12.02
C ALA A 41 -10.56 8.07 11.57
N THR A 42 -10.56 7.61 10.31
CA THR A 42 -9.38 7.05 9.63
C THR A 42 -8.46 8.13 9.05
N GLN A 43 -8.88 9.39 9.14
CA GLN A 43 -8.17 10.57 8.68
C GLN A 43 -6.78 10.65 9.34
N LEU A 44 -5.72 10.90 8.55
CA LEU A 44 -4.31 10.97 8.97
C LEU A 44 -3.68 9.67 9.53
N LYS A 45 -4.44 8.85 10.26
CA LYS A 45 -3.95 7.66 10.97
C LYS A 45 -4.09 6.35 10.16
N GLY A 46 -5.04 6.29 9.22
CA GLY A 46 -5.32 5.08 8.45
C GLY A 46 -5.82 3.93 9.33
N VAL A 47 -5.48 2.69 8.94
CA VAL A 47 -5.72 1.48 9.72
C VAL A 47 -4.37 0.87 10.04
N ILE A 48 -4.07 0.75 11.33
CA ILE A 48 -2.83 0.13 11.81
C ILE A 48 -3.05 -1.39 11.83
N PRO A 49 -2.24 -2.19 11.10
CA PRO A 49 -2.33 -3.64 11.15
C PRO A 49 -2.05 -4.18 12.55
N ASP A 50 -2.71 -5.27 12.94
CA ASP A 50 -2.40 -5.91 14.23
C ASP A 50 -0.98 -6.51 14.24
N ILE A 51 -0.52 -7.01 13.10
CA ILE A 51 0.84 -7.53 12.90
C ILE A 51 1.50 -6.67 11.84
N GLU A 52 2.49 -5.88 12.26
CA GLU A 52 3.25 -5.01 11.36
C GLU A 52 4.40 -5.81 10.74
N LEU A 53 4.56 -5.68 9.41
CA LEU A 53 5.66 -6.27 8.67
C LEU A 53 6.61 -5.14 8.22
N PRO A 54 7.93 -5.38 8.15
CA PRO A 54 8.87 -4.38 7.63
C PRO A 54 8.46 -3.94 6.24
N ASP A 55 8.41 -2.63 5.97
CA ASP A 55 8.07 -2.04 4.68
C ASP A 55 9.22 -1.13 4.22
N PRO A 56 9.74 -1.26 2.98
CA PRO A 56 10.82 -0.40 2.48
C PRO A 56 10.48 1.09 2.46
N TYR A 57 9.21 1.47 2.56
CA TYR A 57 8.75 2.85 2.58
C TYR A 57 8.25 3.30 3.95
N ALA A 58 8.35 2.48 5.00
CA ALA A 58 7.83 2.78 6.34
C ALA A 58 8.33 4.12 6.90
N GLU A 59 9.60 4.43 6.61
CA GLU A 59 10.29 5.62 7.11
C GLU A 59 10.14 6.85 6.20
N ILE A 60 9.50 6.71 5.03
CA ILE A 60 9.27 7.82 4.12
C ILE A 60 7.97 8.51 4.50
N PRO A 61 8.00 9.82 4.83
CA PRO A 61 6.79 10.60 5.07
C PRO A 61 5.88 10.52 3.86
N SER A 62 4.74 9.86 4.02
CA SER A 62 3.79 9.62 2.96
C SER A 62 2.36 9.49 3.50
N GLY A 63 1.40 9.62 2.59
CA GLY A 63 -0.03 9.55 2.90
C GLY A 63 -0.64 10.90 3.25
N GLU A 64 -1.91 10.86 3.62
CA GLU A 64 -2.76 12.04 3.84
C GLU A 64 -2.25 12.97 4.94
N LYS A 65 -1.46 12.46 5.88
CA LYS A 65 -0.86 13.25 6.97
C LYS A 65 0.16 14.28 6.50
N GLU A 66 0.75 14.08 5.33
CA GLU A 66 1.76 14.98 4.74
C GLU A 66 1.13 16.07 3.86
N ASP A 67 -0.18 16.01 3.61
CA ASP A 67 -0.87 17.02 2.80
C ASP A 67 -0.93 18.37 3.56
N LYS A 68 -0.50 19.45 2.89
CA LYS A 68 -0.41 20.81 3.49
C LYS A 68 -1.71 21.29 4.17
N TYR A 69 -2.87 20.90 3.63
CA TYR A 69 -4.18 21.28 4.12
C TYR A 69 -5.03 20.04 4.44
N ALA A 70 -4.38 19.00 4.98
CA ALA A 70 -5.09 17.82 5.44
C ALA A 70 -6.11 18.21 6.52
N ILE A 71 -7.33 17.68 6.39
CA ILE A 71 -8.35 17.90 7.41
C ILE A 71 -7.92 17.16 8.68
N GLY A 72 -8.02 17.84 9.83
CA GLY A 72 -7.65 17.29 11.13
C GLY A 72 -8.44 16.05 11.51
N TRP A 73 -7.82 15.21 12.34
CA TRP A 73 -8.45 14.05 12.96
C TRP A 73 -9.50 14.48 14.00
N ASP A 74 -10.63 13.79 14.00
CA ASP A 74 -11.73 13.95 14.95
C ASP A 74 -12.41 12.60 15.24
N GLU A 75 -13.31 12.60 16.22
CA GLU A 75 -14.07 11.43 16.68
C GLU A 75 -15.54 11.80 16.80
N ILE A 76 -16.43 10.83 16.56
CA ILE A 76 -17.87 10.95 16.79
C ILE A 76 -18.35 9.88 17.76
N SER A 77 -19.60 10.00 18.24
CA SER A 77 -20.21 8.95 19.04
C SER A 77 -20.24 7.61 18.29
N LYS A 78 -19.78 6.55 18.96
CA LYS A 78 -19.78 5.18 18.43
C LYS A 78 -21.19 4.73 18.05
N ALA A 79 -21.27 3.87 17.03
CA ALA A 79 -22.51 3.19 16.70
C ALA A 79 -22.83 2.11 17.75
N ASN A 80 -24.08 1.63 17.76
CA ASN A 80 -24.44 0.41 18.47
C ASN A 80 -24.00 -0.79 17.63
N TYR A 81 -23.09 -1.61 18.16
CA TYR A 81 -22.61 -2.82 17.51
C TYR A 81 -22.23 -3.87 18.56
N GLU A 82 -22.24 -5.13 18.14
CA GLU A 82 -21.72 -6.24 18.93
C GLU A 82 -20.31 -6.58 18.45
N THR A 83 -19.39 -6.76 19.40
CA THR A 83 -18.01 -7.16 19.09
C THR A 83 -17.96 -8.65 18.84
N TRP A 84 -17.44 -9.05 17.68
CA TRP A 84 -17.01 -10.42 17.47
C TRP A 84 -15.75 -10.71 18.28
N SER A 85 -15.76 -11.81 19.04
CA SER A 85 -14.58 -12.27 19.77
C SER A 85 -13.76 -13.21 18.91
N ALA A 86 -12.51 -12.84 18.69
CA ALA A 86 -11.54 -13.72 18.06
C ALA A 86 -11.28 -14.95 18.94
N HIS A 87 -11.23 -16.13 18.31
CA HIS A 87 -10.92 -17.38 18.99
C HIS A 87 -9.41 -17.65 19.07
N TYR A 88 -8.61 -16.84 18.36
CA TYR A 88 -7.16 -16.95 18.28
C TYR A 88 -6.43 -16.05 19.30
N ASN A 89 -5.24 -16.49 19.71
CA ASN A 89 -4.37 -15.72 20.61
C ASN A 89 -3.50 -14.72 19.85
N LEU A 90 -3.96 -13.48 19.73
CA LEU A 90 -3.25 -12.43 19.00
C LEU A 90 -1.82 -12.14 19.52
N PRO A 91 -1.57 -12.01 20.84
CA PRO A 91 -0.21 -11.88 21.37
C PRO A 91 0.74 -13.01 20.92
N ALA A 92 0.26 -14.26 20.91
CA ALA A 92 1.05 -15.40 20.43
C ALA A 92 1.37 -15.25 18.93
N LEU A 93 0.36 -14.93 18.10
CA LEU A 93 0.56 -14.70 16.66
C LEU A 93 1.59 -13.61 16.38
N LYS A 94 1.54 -12.49 17.12
CA LYS A 94 2.53 -11.40 17.02
C LYS A 94 3.94 -11.90 17.33
N ALA A 95 4.11 -12.64 18.44
CA ALA A 95 5.41 -13.18 18.82
C ALA A 95 5.97 -14.18 17.80
N HIS A 96 5.11 -15.07 17.28
CA HIS A 96 5.48 -16.06 16.27
C HIS A 96 5.91 -15.37 14.95
N SER A 97 5.12 -14.40 14.49
CA SER A 97 5.43 -13.59 13.30
C SER A 97 6.76 -12.84 13.49
N GLN A 98 6.95 -12.17 14.64
CA GLN A 98 8.18 -11.43 14.92
C GLN A 98 9.42 -12.34 14.89
N ASN A 99 9.32 -13.54 15.46
CA ASN A 99 10.40 -14.53 15.43
C ASN A 99 10.73 -14.92 13.98
N ARG A 100 9.73 -15.22 13.15
CA ARG A 100 9.95 -15.53 11.72
C ARG A 100 10.60 -14.38 10.98
N ILE A 101 10.08 -13.16 11.14
CA ILE A 101 10.60 -11.94 10.51
C ILE A 101 12.08 -11.73 10.91
N SER A 102 12.40 -11.83 12.20
CA SER A 102 13.77 -11.61 12.69
C SER A 102 14.79 -12.61 12.12
N SER A 103 14.35 -13.85 11.84
CA SER A 103 15.18 -14.91 11.25
C SER A 103 15.20 -14.92 9.72
N SER A 104 14.40 -14.07 9.07
CA SER A 104 14.18 -14.08 7.62
C SER A 104 15.11 -13.11 6.91
N SER A 105 16.02 -13.64 6.08
CA SER A 105 16.94 -12.82 5.28
C SER A 105 16.23 -11.80 4.37
N PRO A 106 15.13 -12.13 3.66
CA PRO A 106 14.38 -11.12 2.90
C PRO A 106 13.84 -9.96 3.75
N PHE A 107 13.32 -10.22 4.95
CA PHE A 107 12.81 -9.15 5.82
C PHE A 107 13.92 -8.29 6.41
N GLN A 108 15.10 -8.85 6.67
CA GLN A 108 16.28 -8.09 7.06
C GLN A 108 16.73 -7.14 5.94
N LEU A 109 16.75 -7.62 4.69
CA LEU A 109 17.07 -6.78 3.53
C LEU A 109 16.03 -5.66 3.31
N ILE A 110 14.74 -5.95 3.53
CA ILE A 110 13.68 -4.93 3.47
C ILE A 110 13.88 -3.85 4.53
N ALA A 111 14.25 -4.23 5.77
CA ALA A 111 14.53 -3.26 6.82
C ALA A 111 15.73 -2.37 6.46
N GLU A 112 16.80 -2.95 5.92
CA GLU A 112 17.96 -2.18 5.42
C GLU A 112 17.56 -1.24 4.27
N GLN A 113 16.71 -1.70 3.36
CA GLN A 113 16.20 -0.89 2.25
C GLN A 113 15.40 0.32 2.75
N ALA A 114 14.63 0.15 3.84
CA ALA A 114 13.88 1.24 4.45
C ALA A 114 14.79 2.36 4.98
N ASP A 115 15.88 1.99 5.67
CA ASP A 115 16.88 2.94 6.16
C ASP A 115 17.59 3.67 5.00
N ASP A 116 17.98 2.94 3.97
CA ASP A 116 18.58 3.50 2.75
C ASP A 116 17.63 4.51 2.09
N TYR A 117 16.35 4.17 1.97
CA TYR A 117 15.32 5.01 1.35
C TYR A 117 15.03 6.26 2.18
N LYS A 118 15.03 6.16 3.52
CA LYS A 118 14.93 7.29 4.43
C LYS A 118 16.06 8.28 4.21
N ILE A 119 17.32 7.80 4.21
CA ILE A 119 18.50 8.65 3.97
C ILE A 119 18.38 9.32 2.59
N ARG A 120 17.96 8.57 1.57
CA ARG A 120 17.77 9.10 0.21
C ARG A 120 16.68 10.16 0.13
N SER A 121 15.57 10.00 0.84
CA SER A 121 14.47 10.97 0.82
C SER A 121 14.87 12.35 1.38
N GLN A 122 15.90 12.39 2.23
CA GLN A 122 16.44 13.62 2.80
C GLN A 122 17.43 14.32 1.85
N HIS A 123 17.88 13.64 0.79
CA HIS A 123 18.84 14.15 -0.16
C HIS A 123 18.15 14.92 -1.29
N SER A 124 18.26 16.25 -1.25
CA SER A 124 17.63 17.16 -2.24
C SER A 124 18.61 17.80 -3.22
N MET A 125 19.92 17.57 -3.06
CA MET A 125 20.98 18.28 -3.78
C MET A 125 21.76 17.32 -4.68
N TYR A 126 21.69 17.49 -5.99
CA TYR A 126 22.42 16.64 -6.94
C TYR A 126 23.56 17.39 -7.62
N SER A 127 24.65 16.68 -7.90
CA SER A 127 25.73 17.28 -8.69
C SER A 127 25.29 17.51 -10.13
N LEU A 128 25.57 18.68 -10.68
CA LEU A 128 25.40 18.96 -12.11
C LEU A 128 26.62 18.49 -12.95
N ASN A 129 27.69 18.03 -12.29
CA ASN A 129 28.82 17.44 -12.99
C ASN A 129 28.47 16.02 -13.44
N TYR A 130 28.47 15.79 -14.75
CA TYR A 130 28.07 14.50 -15.33
C TYR A 130 28.83 13.30 -14.76
N LYS A 131 30.16 13.39 -14.62
CA LYS A 131 30.96 12.26 -14.12
C LYS A 131 30.61 11.91 -12.68
N ARG A 132 30.42 12.94 -11.84
CA ARG A 132 30.02 12.75 -10.45
C ARG A 132 28.61 12.17 -10.35
N TYR A 133 27.65 12.77 -11.06
CA TYR A 133 26.26 12.29 -11.07
C TYR A 133 26.14 10.84 -11.57
N SER A 134 26.86 10.49 -12.65
CA SER A 134 26.87 9.12 -13.17
C SER A 134 27.47 8.13 -12.17
N GLY A 135 28.51 8.51 -11.42
CA GLY A 135 29.05 7.68 -10.34
C GLY A 135 28.01 7.46 -9.23
N GLU A 136 27.35 8.53 -8.79
CA GLU A 136 26.28 8.47 -7.79
C GLU A 136 25.12 7.55 -8.25
N GLN A 137 24.70 7.61 -9.52
CA GLN A 137 23.66 6.71 -10.06
C GLN A 137 24.12 5.25 -10.09
N ASN A 138 25.36 4.97 -10.51
CA ASN A 138 25.87 3.60 -10.54
C ASN A 138 25.92 2.98 -9.14
N GLU A 139 26.32 3.75 -8.11
CA GLU A 139 26.30 3.28 -6.73
C GLU A 139 24.88 2.94 -6.25
N LEU A 140 23.88 3.74 -6.65
CA LEU A 140 22.47 3.47 -6.36
C LEU A 140 21.96 2.21 -7.07
N ASP A 141 22.34 2.01 -8.33
CA ASP A 141 21.96 0.82 -9.10
C ASP A 141 22.58 -0.45 -8.50
N GLU A 142 23.84 -0.40 -8.07
CA GLU A 142 24.49 -1.52 -7.37
C GLU A 142 23.82 -1.84 -6.03
N LYS A 143 23.43 -0.80 -5.26
CA LYS A 143 22.62 -0.99 -4.06
C LYS A 143 21.25 -1.61 -4.39
N GLN A 144 20.59 -1.18 -5.46
CA GLN A 144 19.28 -1.70 -5.85
C GLN A 144 19.35 -3.19 -6.23
N LYS A 145 20.42 -3.62 -6.92
CA LYS A 145 20.65 -5.05 -7.23
C LYS A 145 20.74 -5.93 -5.99
N LYS A 146 21.24 -5.41 -4.87
CA LYS A 146 21.23 -6.14 -3.58
C LYS A 146 19.80 -6.45 -3.14
N TYR A 147 18.87 -5.53 -3.36
CA TYR A 147 17.46 -5.69 -2.98
C TYR A 147 16.66 -6.55 -3.96
N ASP A 148 17.12 -6.72 -5.20
CA ASP A 148 16.49 -7.68 -6.14
C ASP A 148 16.55 -9.13 -5.60
N ALA A 149 17.52 -9.44 -4.73
CA ALA A 149 17.62 -10.72 -4.03
C ALA A 149 16.47 -10.97 -3.03
N ILE A 150 15.71 -9.95 -2.62
CA ILE A 150 14.48 -10.10 -1.81
C ILE A 150 13.47 -10.96 -2.56
N THR A 151 13.35 -10.76 -3.87
CA THR A 151 12.51 -11.58 -4.73
C THR A 151 13.24 -12.85 -5.13
N SER A 152 13.21 -13.86 -4.26
CA SER A 152 13.82 -15.17 -4.57
C SER A 152 13.16 -15.82 -5.79
N ASP A 153 13.92 -16.58 -6.58
CA ASP A 153 13.33 -17.42 -7.64
C ASP A 153 12.55 -18.62 -7.10
N THR A 154 12.74 -18.94 -5.82
CA THR A 154 12.03 -20.00 -5.11
C THR A 154 10.61 -19.61 -4.76
N ALA A 155 9.67 -20.54 -4.98
CA ALA A 155 8.30 -20.38 -4.54
C ALA A 155 8.23 -20.48 -3.00
N LEU A 156 7.78 -19.40 -2.36
CA LEU A 156 7.59 -19.26 -0.93
C LEU A 156 6.21 -19.75 -0.48
N VAL A 157 5.19 -19.56 -1.32
CA VAL A 157 3.79 -19.88 -1.02
C VAL A 157 3.12 -20.58 -2.19
N ALA A 158 2.31 -21.59 -1.91
CA ALA A 158 1.53 -22.29 -2.92
C ALA A 158 0.29 -21.46 -3.29
N VAL A 159 0.22 -21.00 -4.54
CA VAL A 159 -0.89 -20.19 -5.06
C VAL A 159 -1.45 -20.84 -6.31
N SER A 160 -2.77 -20.91 -6.38
CA SER A 160 -3.51 -21.42 -7.52
C SER A 160 -4.82 -20.66 -7.71
N ASN A 161 -5.34 -20.69 -8.93
CA ASN A 161 -6.61 -20.06 -9.24
C ASN A 161 -7.79 -20.86 -8.69
N LEU A 162 -8.86 -20.14 -8.31
CA LEU A 162 -10.13 -20.76 -8.01
C LEU A 162 -10.80 -21.26 -9.29
N LYS A 163 -11.53 -22.38 -9.18
CA LYS A 163 -12.20 -23.01 -10.33
C LYS A 163 -13.18 -22.08 -11.04
N VAL A 164 -13.87 -21.23 -10.28
CA VAL A 164 -14.85 -20.25 -10.80
C VAL A 164 -14.23 -19.24 -11.77
N ASP A 165 -12.97 -18.87 -11.55
CA ASP A 165 -12.30 -17.82 -12.32
C ASP A 165 -11.65 -18.35 -13.61
N LEU A 166 -11.40 -19.66 -13.69
CA LEU A 166 -10.72 -20.29 -14.84
C LEU A 166 -11.42 -20.03 -16.17
N SER A 167 -12.75 -19.96 -16.18
CA SER A 167 -13.53 -19.68 -17.40
C SER A 167 -13.22 -18.29 -17.99
N LYS A 168 -13.02 -17.29 -17.13
CA LYS A 168 -12.67 -15.92 -17.53
C LYS A 168 -11.18 -15.77 -17.83
N VAL A 169 -10.33 -16.46 -17.07
CA VAL A 169 -8.88 -16.43 -17.28
C VAL A 169 -8.52 -17.06 -18.63
N ASN A 170 -9.12 -18.20 -18.96
CA ASN A 170 -8.85 -18.94 -20.19
C ASN A 170 -9.61 -18.41 -21.42
N SER A 171 -10.31 -17.27 -21.31
CA SER A 171 -11.09 -16.73 -22.42
C SER A 171 -10.22 -16.18 -23.56
N ASP A 172 -9.00 -15.75 -23.25
CA ASP A 172 -8.03 -15.23 -24.23
C ASP A 172 -6.58 -15.38 -23.73
N SER A 173 -5.67 -15.57 -24.68
CA SER A 173 -4.21 -15.61 -24.53
C SER A 173 -3.62 -14.49 -23.68
N THR A 174 -4.10 -13.25 -23.82
CA THR A 174 -3.59 -12.11 -23.05
C THR A 174 -3.95 -12.18 -21.57
N ARG A 175 -5.08 -12.80 -21.22
CA ARG A 175 -5.51 -13.02 -19.84
C ARG A 175 -4.74 -14.15 -19.19
N VAL A 176 -4.51 -15.23 -19.93
CA VAL A 176 -3.67 -16.35 -19.48
C VAL A 176 -2.26 -15.84 -19.15
N ALA A 177 -1.60 -15.11 -20.06
CA ALA A 177 -0.26 -14.59 -19.83
C ALA A 177 -0.17 -13.65 -18.61
N ARG A 178 -1.14 -12.74 -18.45
CA ARG A 178 -1.21 -11.85 -17.27
C ARG A 178 -1.41 -12.64 -15.98
N ASN A 179 -2.29 -13.63 -16.00
CA ASN A 179 -2.55 -14.49 -14.87
C ASN A 179 -1.32 -15.31 -14.47
N ASP A 180 -0.60 -15.86 -15.44
CA ASP A 180 0.61 -16.65 -15.16
C ASP A 180 1.70 -15.78 -14.55
N GLN A 181 1.89 -14.56 -15.06
CA GLN A 181 2.80 -13.59 -14.45
C GLN A 181 2.36 -13.20 -13.04
N PHE A 182 1.06 -12.97 -12.84
CA PHE A 182 0.50 -12.67 -11.52
C PHE A 182 0.76 -13.80 -10.52
N LEU A 183 0.45 -15.05 -10.87
CA LEU A 183 0.72 -16.21 -10.02
C LEU A 183 2.22 -16.42 -9.77
N LYS A 184 3.07 -16.18 -10.77
CA LYS A 184 4.53 -16.24 -10.61
C LYS A 184 5.02 -15.23 -9.57
N ASN A 185 4.48 -14.01 -9.59
CA ASN A 185 4.85 -12.98 -8.61
C ASN A 185 4.34 -13.32 -7.21
N LEU A 186 3.08 -13.77 -7.07
CA LEU A 186 2.52 -14.14 -5.77
C LEU A 186 3.27 -15.29 -5.10
N LYS A 187 3.72 -16.29 -5.88
CA LYS A 187 4.51 -17.40 -5.35
C LYS A 187 5.81 -16.94 -4.69
N LYS A 188 6.36 -15.79 -5.09
CA LYS A 188 7.62 -15.23 -4.58
C LYS A 188 7.42 -14.14 -3.53
N ASP A 189 6.16 -13.80 -3.23
CA ASP A 189 5.83 -12.69 -2.34
C ASP A 189 6.07 -13.09 -0.87
N VAL A 190 7.01 -12.38 -0.24
CA VAL A 190 7.43 -12.59 1.14
C VAL A 190 6.32 -12.21 2.12
N TYR A 191 5.57 -11.14 1.83
CA TYR A 191 4.46 -10.67 2.67
C TYR A 191 3.29 -11.64 2.61
N LEU A 192 2.94 -12.10 1.40
CA LEU A 192 1.87 -13.08 1.25
C LEU A 192 2.19 -14.39 1.97
N ASN A 193 3.44 -14.85 1.91
CA ASN A 193 3.88 -16.04 2.62
C ASN A 193 3.76 -15.87 4.14
N GLU A 194 4.18 -14.74 4.70
CA GLU A 194 4.06 -14.50 6.14
C GLU A 194 2.60 -14.36 6.57
N ALA A 195 1.79 -13.62 5.81
CA ALA A 195 0.35 -13.51 6.06
C ALA A 195 -0.35 -14.88 6.04
N ALA A 196 0.01 -15.75 5.08
CA ALA A 196 -0.54 -17.10 5.02
C ALA A 196 -0.16 -17.93 6.25
N LYS A 197 1.09 -17.83 6.73
CA LYS A 197 1.54 -18.51 7.97
C LYS A 197 0.77 -18.03 9.19
N VAL A 198 0.60 -16.72 9.34
CA VAL A 198 -0.21 -16.12 10.42
C VAL A 198 -1.64 -16.65 10.37
N VAL A 199 -2.27 -16.67 9.21
CA VAL A 199 -3.66 -17.17 9.07
C VAL A 199 -3.75 -18.67 9.40
N MET A 200 -2.76 -19.48 9.02
CA MET A 200 -2.72 -20.90 9.39
C MET A 200 -2.55 -21.15 10.89
N GLU A 201 -2.02 -20.17 11.63
CA GLU A 201 -1.88 -20.21 13.09
C GLU A 201 -3.11 -19.66 13.83
N MET A 202 -4.02 -18.95 13.15
CA MET A 202 -5.30 -18.51 13.69
C MET A 202 -6.23 -19.72 13.87
N LYS A 203 -6.08 -20.41 15.00
CA LYS A 203 -6.96 -21.49 15.46
C LYS A 203 -7.95 -20.97 16.49
#